data_AF-A0A7K3ZUR6-F1
#
_entry.id   AF-A0A7K3ZUR6-F1
#
_cell.length_a   1.000
_cell.length_b   1.000
_cell.length_c   1.000
_cell.angle_alpha   90.00
_cell.angle_beta   90.00
_cell.angle_gamma   90.00
#
_symmetry.space_group_name_H-M   'P 1'
#
loop_
_entity.id
_entity.type
_entity.pdbx_description
1 polymer ?
#
loop_
_entity_poly.entity_id
_entity_poly.type
_entity_poly.pdbx_seq_one_letter_code
_entity_poly.pdbx_strand_id
1 'polypeptide(L)' 'MRRPKFLLDADMSRSSAAAIRSLGFDVQDVRDLGMRYATDQEIIDCYQVIGCIWN' A
#
# COMPACT_ATOMS: atom_id res chain seq x y z
N MET A 1 0.60 -17.14 9.38
CA MET A 1 1.38 -16.53 8.28
C MET A 1 0.97 -15.06 8.17
N ARG A 2 1.90 -14.11 8.37
CA ARG A 2 1.63 -12.69 8.08
C ARG A 2 1.47 -12.58 6.56
N ARG A 3 0.30 -12.14 6.11
CA ARG A 3 0.06 -11.91 4.67
C ARG A 3 0.98 -10.78 4.21
N PRO A 4 1.53 -10.86 2.98
CA PRO A 4 2.30 -9.76 2.43
C PRO A 4 1.46 -8.49 2.41
N LYS A 5 1.95 -7.44 3.07
CA LYS A 5 1.34 -6.12 3.05
C LYS A 5 1.95 -5.31 1.92
N PHE A 6 1.09 -4.87 1.02
CA PHE A 6 1.41 -3.95 -0.06
C PHE A 6 0.83 -2.58 0.26
N LEU A 7 1.57 -1.54 -0.12
CA LEU A 7 1.03 -0.20 -0.16
C LEU A 7 0.56 0.16 -1.56
N LEU A 8 -0.65 0.70 -1.63
CA LEU A 8 -1.15 1.33 -2.84
C LEU A 8 -0.77 2.81 -2.82
N ASP A 9 -0.09 3.26 -3.87
CA ASP A 9 0.27 4.65 -4.06
C ASP A 9 -0.98 5.56 -4.25
N ALA A 10 -0.82 6.84 -3.91
CA ALA A 10 -1.89 7.83 -3.99
C ALA A 10 -2.34 8.15 -5.43
N ASP A 11 -1.44 7.97 -6.41
CA ASP A 11 -1.70 8.19 -7.83
C ASP A 11 -2.51 7.03 -8.45
N MET A 12 -2.42 5.83 -7.85
CA MET A 12 -3.21 4.70 -8.28
C MET A 12 -4.69 4.80 -7.87
N SER A 13 -5.56 4.29 -8.75
CA SER A 13 -6.99 4.18 -8.49
C SER A 13 -7.29 3.26 -7.29
N ARG A 14 -8.28 3.61 -6.46
CA ARG A 14 -8.73 2.76 -5.34
C ARG A 14 -9.23 1.38 -5.82
N SER A 15 -9.69 1.28 -7.07
CA SER A 15 -10.05 0.02 -7.72
C SER A 15 -8.87 -0.95 -7.84
N SER A 16 -7.64 -0.46 -7.96
CA SER A 16 -6.44 -1.31 -7.97
C SER A 16 -6.27 -2.04 -6.64
N ALA A 17 -6.48 -1.37 -5.51
CA ALA A 17 -6.47 -2.03 -4.20
C ALA A 17 -7.56 -3.11 -4.07
N ALA A 18 -8.76 -2.87 -4.61
CA ALA A 18 -9.83 -3.86 -4.60
C ALA A 18 -9.46 -5.10 -5.43
N ALA A 19 -8.88 -4.90 -6.62
CA ALA A 19 -8.42 -5.99 -7.48
C ALA A 19 -7.32 -6.83 -6.80
N ILE A 20 -6.33 -6.18 -6.19
CA ILE A 20 -5.23 -6.88 -5.53
C ILE A 20 -5.69 -7.61 -4.25
N ARG A 21 -6.64 -7.04 -3.49
CA ARG A 21 -7.29 -7.74 -2.38
C ARG A 21 -8.07 -8.97 -2.83
N SER A 22 -8.72 -8.90 -4.00
CA SER A 22 -9.39 -10.07 -4.60
C SER A 22 -8.44 -11.21 -4.96
N LEU A 23 -7.15 -10.92 -5.16
CA LEU A 23 -6.10 -11.92 -5.39
C LEU A 23 -5.55 -12.53 -4.09
N GLY A 24 -6.03 -12.10 -2.93
CA GLY A 24 -5.65 -12.63 -1.62
C GLY A 24 -4.49 -11.90 -0.94
N PHE A 25 -4.04 -10.78 -1.49
CA PHE A 25 -3.01 -9.92 -0.88
C PHE A 25 -3.61 -8.92 0.10
N ASP A 26 -2.82 -8.54 1.11
CA ASP A 26 -3.21 -7.48 2.04
C ASP A 26 -2.70 -6.14 1.47
N VAL A 27 -3.61 -5.26 1.08
CA VAL A 27 -3.27 -3.94 0.51
C VAL A 27 -3.79 -2.85 1.41
N GLN A 28 -2.92 -1.90 1.71
CA GLN A 28 -3.23 -0.70 2.47
C GLN A 28 -2.97 0.55 1.63
N ASP A 29 -3.91 1.48 1.62
CA ASP A 29 -3.83 2.68 0.79
C ASP A 29 -3.12 3.79 1.56
N VAL A 30 -2.09 4.41 0.98
CA VAL A 30 -1.35 5.52 1.64
C VAL A 30 -2.28 6.67 2.02
N ARG A 31 -3.38 6.88 1.29
CA ARG A 31 -4.36 7.93 1.55
C ARG A 31 -5.13 7.66 2.84
N ASP A 32 -5.45 6.40 3.10
CA ASP A 32 -6.18 5.99 4.31
C ASP A 32 -5.28 6.03 5.55
N LEU A 33 -3.95 5.97 5.35
CA LEU A 33 -2.95 6.13 6.40
C LEU A 33 -2.63 7.61 6.69
N GLY A 34 -3.19 8.56 5.94
CA GLY A 34 -2.82 9.99 6.03
C GLY A 34 -1.42 10.28 5.47
N MET A 35 -0.81 9.31 4.78
CA MET A 35 0.58 9.32 4.31
C MET A 35 0.68 9.75 2.84
N ARG A 36 -0.30 10.48 2.30
CA ARG A 36 -0.34 10.91 0.89
C ARG A 36 0.92 11.67 0.45
N TYR A 37 1.59 12.34 1.38
CA TYR A 37 2.79 13.14 1.15
C TYR A 37 4.02 12.57 1.86
N ALA A 38 3.90 11.39 2.44
CA ALA A 38 5.01 10.75 3.15
C ALA A 38 6.00 10.19 2.15
N THR A 39 7.28 10.28 2.51
CA THR A 39 8.38 9.70 1.75
C THR A 39 8.40 8.19 1.89
N ASP A 40 9.01 7.51 0.92
CA ASP A 40 9.19 6.06 0.94
C ASP A 40 9.86 5.57 2.23
N GLN A 41 10.81 6.36 2.76
CA GLN A 41 11.51 6.05 4.00
C GLN A 41 10.57 6.04 5.21
N GLU A 42 9.73 7.06 5.36
CA GLU A 42 8.75 7.15 6.46
C GLU A 42 7.74 6.00 6.39
N ILE A 43 7.33 5.63 5.17
CA ILE A 43 6.43 4.53 4.90
C ILE A 43 7.06 3.18 5.28
N ILE A 44 8.31 2.94 4.88
CA ILE A 44 9.04 1.69 5.18
C ILE A 44 9.26 1.56 6.69
N ASP A 45 9.67 2.65 7.34
CA ASP A 45 9.95 2.66 8.78
C ASP A 45 8.68 2.44 9.62
N CYS A 46 7.53 2.98 9.19
CA CYS A 46 6.28 2.88 9.94
C CYS A 46 5.48 1.60 9.66
N TYR A 47 5.48 1.08 8.43
CA TYR A 47 4.54 0.02 8.01
C TYR A 47 5.19 -1.32 7.61
N GLN A 48 6.52 -1.42 7.59
CA GLN A 48 7.27 -2.65 7.23
C GLN A 48 6.66 -3.35 5.99
N VAL A 49 6.48 -2.56 4.94
CA VAL A 49 5.81 -2.98 3.71
C VAL A 49 6.74 -3.89 2.91
N ILE A 50 6.21 -4.98 2.34
CA ILE A 50 7.01 -5.93 1.56
C ILE A 50 7.26 -5.41 0.14
N GLY A 51 6.37 -4.54 -0.35
CA GLY A 51 6.53 -3.88 -1.64
C GLY A 51 5.51 -2.75 -1.82
N CYS A 52 5.90 -1.75 -2.60
CA CYS A 52 5.06 -0.64 -3.00
C CYS A 52 4.69 -0.83 -4.48
N ILE A 53 3.41 -0.65 -4.80
CA ILE A 53 2.94 -0.72 -6.19
C ILE A 53 2.85 0.72 -6.69
N TRP A 54 3.84 1.08 -7.51
CA TRP A 54 3.92 2.35 -8.24
C TRP A 54 3.40 2.15 -9.66
N ASN A 55 2.95 3.25 -10.27
CA ASN A 55 2.71 3.32 -11.71
C ASN A 55 4.01 3.65 -12.46
#